data_AF-A0A485AIS8-F1
#
_entry.id   AF-A0A485AIS8-F1
#
_cell.length_a   1.000
_cell.length_b   1.000
_cell.length_c   1.000
_cell.angle_alpha   90.00
_cell.angle_beta   90.00
_cell.angle_gamma   90.00
#
_symmetry.space_group_name_H-M   'P 1'
#
loop_
_entity.id
_entity.type
_entity.pdbx_description
1 polymer ?
#
loop_
_entity_poly.entity_id
_entity_poly.type
_entity_poly.pdbx_seq_one_letter_code
_entity_poly.pdbx_strand_id
1 'polypeptide(L)'
;MLSAGAGVIVANLNPLGGIIEAGFNIRGVIPNNEAIVSVAQKVLGVETMSILLLGFIFNLLIARCTKYKYIFLTGHHSFFLACLFSAVLQAAEFRGWMLVLIGGFLLGSWSAISPAIGQRYTKQVTEDGGIAMGHFGSLGYYISAWIASKTGNPANSFADTEISEKWGFLRDTTVTTGIVMFVIYFVCSAVAGTEYLRTITDQNMLIFSILTGLQFAVGVAIVYNGVRLILGDLVPAFQGISQKLIPDSIPAVDCAVFFTFKPNGGGRRFYQLLYRRSGRDAAAGRLRHGADHSRYGAAFLLRRDLRRFSPTSWAASGAASLPRSLAASSSPSCRRCCYRL
;
A
#
# COMPACT_ATOMS: atom_id res chain seq x y z
N MET A 1 -23.35 -8.15 -0.63
CA MET A 1 -22.04 -8.05 -1.32
C MET A 1 -20.91 -8.58 -0.46
N LEU A 2 -20.67 -8.05 0.75
CA LEU A 2 -19.59 -8.51 1.65
C LEU A 2 -19.57 -10.03 1.85
N SER A 3 -20.67 -10.62 2.35
CA SER A 3 -20.73 -12.07 2.57
C SER A 3 -20.63 -12.89 1.27
N ALA A 4 -21.04 -12.36 0.13
CA ALA A 4 -20.95 -13.06 -1.15
C ALA A 4 -19.50 -13.09 -1.65
N GLY A 5 -18.82 -11.93 -1.66
CA GLY A 5 -17.41 -11.85 -2.02
C GLY A 5 -16.52 -12.65 -1.07
N ALA A 6 -16.79 -12.62 0.24
CA ALA A 6 -16.08 -13.43 1.22
C ALA A 6 -16.21 -14.94 0.96
N GLY A 7 -17.40 -15.40 0.57
CA GLY A 7 -17.62 -16.80 0.21
C GLY A 7 -16.74 -17.21 -0.98
N VAL A 8 -16.66 -16.36 -2.01
CA VAL A 8 -15.78 -16.59 -3.17
C VAL A 8 -14.31 -16.60 -2.76
N ILE A 9 -13.87 -15.65 -1.92
CA ILE A 9 -12.48 -15.60 -1.44
C ILE A 9 -12.13 -16.86 -0.64
N VAL A 10 -12.96 -17.24 0.33
CA VAL A 10 -12.72 -18.43 1.18
C VAL A 10 -12.71 -19.71 0.35
N ALA A 11 -13.64 -19.85 -0.60
CA ALA A 11 -13.66 -20.99 -1.53
C ALA A 11 -12.38 -21.08 -2.37
N ASN A 12 -11.70 -19.95 -2.63
CA ASN A 12 -10.43 -19.86 -3.34
C ASN A 12 -9.21 -19.70 -2.42
N LEU A 13 -9.35 -19.77 -1.09
CA LEU A 13 -8.21 -19.79 -0.17
C LEU A 13 -8.07 -21.15 0.50
N ASN A 14 -9.17 -21.86 0.75
CA ASN A 14 -9.12 -23.20 1.35
C ASN A 14 -8.30 -24.20 0.49
N PRO A 15 -8.49 -24.28 -0.85
CA PRO A 15 -7.66 -25.15 -1.68
C PRO A 15 -6.18 -24.74 -1.67
N LEU A 16 -5.89 -23.42 -1.71
CA LEU A 16 -4.53 -22.91 -1.63
C LEU A 16 -3.84 -23.32 -0.31
N GLY A 17 -4.56 -23.27 0.80
CA GLY A 17 -4.05 -23.71 2.11
C GLY A 17 -3.60 -25.17 2.07
N GLY A 18 -4.43 -26.06 1.51
CA GLY A 18 -4.07 -27.47 1.34
C GLY A 18 -2.89 -27.69 0.39
N ILE A 19 -2.81 -26.93 -0.72
CA ILE A 19 -1.68 -26.98 -1.65
C ILE A 19 -0.38 -26.57 -0.96
N ILE A 20 -0.42 -25.50 -0.16
CA ILE A 20 0.76 -25.04 0.60
C ILE A 20 1.17 -26.08 1.65
N GLU A 21 0.22 -26.68 2.35
CA GLU A 21 0.51 -27.75 3.32
C GLU A 21 1.14 -28.96 2.63
N ALA A 22 0.60 -29.40 1.49
CA ALA A 22 1.14 -30.53 0.74
C ALA A 22 2.53 -30.26 0.14
N GLY A 23 2.76 -29.07 -0.41
CA GLY A 23 4.01 -28.73 -1.08
C GLY A 23 5.13 -28.30 -0.14
N PHE A 24 4.81 -27.57 0.93
CA PHE A 24 5.81 -26.94 1.80
C PHE A 24 5.77 -27.45 3.24
N ASN A 25 4.81 -28.32 3.59
CA ASN A 25 4.58 -28.78 4.97
C ASN A 25 4.35 -27.62 5.96
N ILE A 26 3.75 -26.53 5.47
CA ILE A 26 3.42 -25.35 6.26
C ILE A 26 1.94 -25.40 6.59
N ARG A 27 1.63 -25.52 7.88
CA ARG A 27 0.27 -25.36 8.42
C ARG A 27 0.05 -23.92 8.84
N GLY A 28 -1.00 -23.29 8.31
CA GLY A 28 -1.32 -21.93 8.67
C GLY A 28 -2.62 -21.44 8.05
N VAL A 29 -3.09 -20.31 8.58
CA VAL A 29 -4.19 -19.56 7.96
C VAL A 29 -3.60 -18.59 6.94
N ILE A 30 -4.22 -18.50 5.76
CA ILE A 30 -3.82 -17.49 4.76
C ILE A 30 -4.46 -16.16 5.17
N PRO A 31 -3.68 -15.17 5.61
CA PRO A 31 -4.23 -13.92 6.12
C PRO A 31 -4.82 -13.11 4.98
N ASN A 32 -6.13 -12.92 4.99
CA ASN A 32 -6.84 -12.04 4.08
C ASN A 32 -7.87 -11.20 4.85
N ASN A 33 -7.62 -9.89 4.92
CA ASN A 33 -8.45 -8.97 5.70
C ASN A 33 -9.88 -8.92 5.16
N GLU A 34 -10.04 -8.92 3.84
CA GLU A 34 -11.35 -8.82 3.18
C GLU A 34 -12.24 -10.01 3.53
N ALA A 35 -11.69 -11.22 3.46
CA ALA A 35 -12.40 -12.45 3.78
C ALA A 35 -12.74 -12.54 5.27
N ILE A 36 -11.75 -12.36 6.14
CA ILE A 36 -11.93 -12.53 7.59
C ILE A 36 -12.94 -11.51 8.11
N VAL A 37 -12.77 -10.23 7.78
CA VAL A 37 -13.69 -9.17 8.25
C VAL A 37 -15.10 -9.42 7.70
N SER A 38 -15.23 -9.75 6.43
CA SER A 38 -16.55 -9.97 5.82
C SER A 38 -17.29 -11.18 6.38
N VAL A 39 -16.58 -12.25 6.76
CA VAL A 39 -17.17 -13.39 7.48
C VAL A 39 -17.55 -12.98 8.90
N ALA A 40 -16.68 -12.25 9.60
CA ALA A 40 -16.89 -11.80 10.96
C ALA A 40 -18.10 -10.86 11.10
N GLN A 41 -18.46 -10.11 10.04
CA GLN A 41 -19.66 -9.25 10.06
C GLN A 41 -20.98 -10.00 10.31
N LYS A 42 -21.05 -11.31 10.06
CA LYS A 42 -22.25 -12.10 10.38
C LYS A 42 -22.55 -12.15 11.87
N VAL A 43 -21.52 -12.02 12.71
CA VAL A 43 -21.62 -12.14 14.17
C VAL A 43 -21.22 -10.87 14.91
N LEU A 44 -20.35 -10.04 14.34
CA LEU A 44 -19.82 -8.82 14.97
C LEU A 44 -20.36 -7.53 14.33
N GLY A 45 -21.34 -7.61 13.43
CA GLY A 45 -21.74 -6.49 12.58
C GLY A 45 -22.24 -5.28 13.35
N VAL A 46 -23.07 -5.50 14.38
CA VAL A 46 -23.65 -4.43 15.20
C VAL A 46 -22.56 -3.70 15.99
N GLU A 47 -21.70 -4.46 16.66
CA GLU A 47 -20.57 -3.94 17.44
C GLU A 47 -19.57 -3.22 16.55
N THR A 48 -19.26 -3.78 15.37
CA THR A 48 -18.35 -3.17 14.39
C THR A 48 -18.84 -1.80 13.97
N MET A 49 -20.11 -1.68 13.56
CA MET A 49 -20.68 -0.40 13.13
C MET A 49 -20.80 0.60 14.27
N SER A 50 -21.12 0.12 15.48
CA SER A 50 -21.19 0.97 16.67
C SER A 50 -19.81 1.52 17.05
N ILE A 51 -18.77 0.68 17.02
CA ILE A 51 -17.37 1.10 17.22
C ILE A 51 -16.94 2.08 16.14
N LEU A 52 -17.29 1.84 14.87
CA LEU A 52 -16.95 2.72 13.75
C LEU A 52 -17.55 4.12 13.94
N LEU A 53 -18.84 4.20 14.25
CA LEU A 53 -19.55 5.46 14.49
C LEU A 53 -18.94 6.21 15.69
N LEU A 54 -18.80 5.52 16.83
CA LEU A 54 -18.28 6.14 18.03
C LEU A 54 -16.81 6.51 17.91
N GLY A 55 -16.02 5.71 17.19
CA GLY A 55 -14.63 6.01 16.88
C GLY A 55 -14.48 7.22 15.98
N PHE A 56 -15.39 7.43 15.03
CA PHE A 56 -15.41 8.66 14.26
C PHE A 56 -15.72 9.88 15.15
N ILE A 57 -16.72 9.76 16.04
CA ILE A 57 -17.04 10.81 17.03
C ILE A 57 -15.81 11.14 17.89
N PHE A 58 -15.13 10.12 18.43
CA PHE A 58 -13.90 10.35 19.19
C PHE A 58 -12.78 10.97 18.36
N ASN A 59 -12.62 10.58 17.09
CA ASN A 59 -11.65 11.23 16.21
C ASN A 59 -11.96 12.73 16.05
N LEU A 60 -13.23 13.11 15.86
CA LEU A 60 -13.65 14.51 15.81
C LEU A 60 -13.38 15.24 17.14
N LEU A 61 -13.75 14.64 18.28
CA LEU A 61 -13.55 15.24 19.60
C LEU A 61 -12.07 15.48 19.88
N ILE A 62 -11.22 14.50 19.58
CA ILE A 62 -9.77 14.61 19.76
C ILE A 62 -9.21 15.67 18.82
N ALA A 63 -9.61 15.69 17.55
CA ALA A 63 -9.17 16.71 16.61
C ALA A 63 -9.65 18.12 16.98
N ARG A 64 -10.84 18.25 17.61
CA ARG A 64 -11.33 19.53 18.09
C ARG A 64 -10.55 20.04 19.30
N CYS A 65 -10.29 19.17 20.28
CA CYS A 65 -9.74 19.55 21.59
C CYS A 65 -8.21 19.53 21.63
N THR A 66 -7.55 18.84 20.70
CA THR A 66 -6.09 18.68 20.69
C THR A 66 -5.45 19.34 19.47
N LYS A 67 -4.10 19.31 19.43
CA LYS A 67 -3.30 19.72 18.28
C LYS A 67 -3.37 18.74 17.10
N TYR A 68 -3.92 17.55 17.29
CA TYR A 68 -4.00 16.51 16.26
C TYR A 68 -5.20 16.76 15.35
N LYS A 69 -5.08 17.69 14.41
CA LYS A 69 -6.17 18.11 13.49
C LYS A 69 -6.50 17.09 12.39
N TYR A 70 -6.15 15.82 12.54
CA TYR A 70 -6.29 14.81 11.51
C TYR A 70 -7.64 14.10 11.59
N ILE A 71 -8.37 14.13 10.48
CA ILE A 71 -9.68 13.47 10.35
C ILE A 71 -9.53 12.27 9.44
N PHE A 72 -9.75 11.08 9.97
CA PHE A 72 -9.52 9.83 9.25
C PHE A 72 -10.72 9.52 8.35
N LEU A 73 -10.59 9.85 7.06
CA LEU A 73 -11.66 9.70 6.08
C LEU A 73 -11.60 8.35 5.34
N THR A 74 -10.59 7.52 5.64
CA THR A 74 -10.47 6.20 5.03
C THR A 74 -11.37 5.18 5.73
N GLY A 75 -12.65 5.19 5.38
CA GLY A 75 -13.67 4.41 6.06
C GLY A 75 -13.46 2.90 5.99
N HIS A 76 -12.90 2.35 4.91
CA HIS A 76 -12.74 0.90 4.74
C HIS A 76 -11.70 0.33 5.69
N HIS A 77 -10.59 1.05 5.90
CA HIS A 77 -9.63 0.73 6.93
C HIS A 77 -10.23 0.88 8.33
N SER A 78 -10.97 1.96 8.58
CA SER A 78 -11.67 2.18 9.86
C SER A 78 -12.64 1.05 10.19
N PHE A 79 -13.37 0.57 9.18
CA PHE A 79 -14.28 -0.56 9.28
C PHE A 79 -13.54 -1.87 9.61
N PHE A 80 -12.41 -2.15 8.95
CA PHE A 80 -11.60 -3.34 9.24
C PHE A 80 -11.03 -3.30 10.66
N LEU A 81 -10.51 -2.14 11.10
CA LEU A 81 -9.98 -1.99 12.45
C LEU A 81 -11.08 -2.02 13.52
N ALA A 82 -12.26 -1.46 13.24
CA ALA A 82 -13.42 -1.56 14.12
C ALA A 82 -13.85 -3.03 14.32
N CYS A 83 -13.84 -3.82 13.25
CA CYS A 83 -14.14 -5.26 13.31
C CYS A 83 -13.10 -6.01 14.16
N LEU A 84 -11.81 -5.70 13.96
CA LEU A 84 -10.73 -6.27 14.77
C LEU A 84 -10.91 -5.93 16.27
N PHE A 85 -11.18 -4.67 16.60
CA PHE A 85 -11.44 -4.28 18.00
C PHE A 85 -12.67 -4.96 18.57
N SER A 86 -13.76 -5.09 17.79
CA SER A 86 -14.93 -5.86 18.21
C SER A 86 -14.54 -7.29 18.57
N ALA A 87 -13.80 -7.98 17.69
CA ALA A 87 -13.40 -9.36 17.91
C ALA A 87 -12.49 -9.52 19.14
N VAL A 88 -11.46 -8.68 19.26
CA VAL A 88 -10.48 -8.75 20.36
C VAL A 88 -11.11 -8.38 21.70
N LEU A 89 -11.96 -7.35 21.75
CA LEU A 89 -12.62 -6.96 22.98
C LEU A 89 -13.66 -8.00 23.43
N GLN A 90 -14.38 -8.64 22.51
CA GLN A 90 -15.25 -9.76 22.85
C GLN A 90 -14.47 -10.97 23.37
N ALA A 91 -13.30 -11.27 22.77
CA ALA A 91 -12.40 -12.32 23.24
C ALA A 91 -11.84 -12.00 24.65
N ALA A 92 -11.69 -10.73 24.99
CA ALA A 92 -11.36 -10.25 26.33
C ALA A 92 -12.58 -10.09 27.26
N GLU A 93 -13.72 -10.70 26.89
CA GLU A 93 -14.97 -10.75 27.66
C GLU A 93 -15.69 -9.39 27.86
N PHE A 94 -15.30 -8.34 27.14
CA PHE A 94 -16.07 -7.09 27.10
C PHE A 94 -17.34 -7.26 26.28
N ARG A 95 -18.46 -6.71 26.78
CA ARG A 95 -19.78 -6.82 26.13
C ARG A 95 -20.52 -5.49 26.12
N GLY A 96 -21.46 -5.37 25.18
CA GLY A 96 -22.40 -4.25 25.10
C GLY A 96 -21.73 -2.89 24.99
N TRP A 97 -22.23 -1.91 25.75
CA TRP A 97 -21.80 -0.51 25.65
C TRP A 97 -20.32 -0.30 26.01
N MET A 98 -19.77 -1.09 26.94
CA MET A 98 -18.37 -0.94 27.37
C MET A 98 -17.40 -1.32 26.25
N LEU A 99 -17.72 -2.39 25.51
CA LEU A 99 -16.98 -2.78 24.32
C LEU A 99 -16.99 -1.67 23.27
N VAL A 100 -18.16 -1.10 23.00
CA VAL A 100 -18.32 -0.03 22.00
C VAL A 100 -17.54 1.22 22.43
N LEU A 101 -17.60 1.60 23.70
CA LEU A 101 -16.90 2.77 24.23
C LEU A 101 -15.39 2.62 24.11
N ILE A 102 -14.83 1.48 24.57
CA ILE A 102 -13.39 1.23 24.53
C ILE A 102 -12.92 1.10 23.08
N GLY A 103 -13.60 0.29 22.26
CA GLY A 103 -13.24 0.10 20.86
C GLY A 103 -13.33 1.40 20.06
N GLY A 104 -14.40 2.19 20.29
CA GLY A 104 -14.57 3.50 19.69
C GLY A 104 -13.46 4.47 20.11
N PHE A 105 -13.15 4.55 21.40
CA PHE A 105 -12.08 5.42 21.89
C PHE A 105 -10.71 5.04 21.30
N LEU A 106 -10.38 3.74 21.26
CA LEU A 106 -9.13 3.25 20.67
C LEU A 106 -9.06 3.57 19.18
N LEU A 107 -10.13 3.31 18.43
CA LEU A 107 -10.21 3.63 17.00
C LEU A 107 -10.06 5.14 16.77
N GLY A 108 -10.84 5.97 17.47
CA GLY A 108 -10.82 7.42 17.27
C GLY A 108 -9.48 8.06 17.66
N SER A 109 -8.88 7.59 18.75
CA SER A 109 -7.55 8.04 19.21
C SER A 109 -6.48 7.65 18.20
N TRP A 110 -6.47 6.40 17.74
CA TRP A 110 -5.50 5.95 16.76
C TRP A 110 -5.68 6.65 15.40
N SER A 111 -6.91 6.92 15.00
CA SER A 111 -7.25 7.69 13.80
C SER A 111 -6.75 9.14 13.84
N ALA A 112 -6.68 9.77 15.02
CA ALA A 112 -6.12 11.12 15.18
C ALA A 112 -4.59 11.11 15.27
N ILE A 113 -4.01 10.11 15.94
CA ILE A 113 -2.57 10.05 16.25
C ILE A 113 -1.77 9.49 15.08
N SER A 114 -2.24 8.41 14.43
CA SER A 114 -1.46 7.72 13.41
C SER A 114 -1.04 8.58 12.22
N PRO A 115 -1.89 9.49 11.66
CA PRO A 115 -1.44 10.36 10.58
C PRO A 115 -0.42 11.39 11.06
N ALA A 116 -0.50 11.81 12.32
CA ALA A 116 0.43 12.76 12.92
C ALA A 116 1.87 12.24 13.00
N ILE A 117 2.04 10.93 13.24
CA ILE A 117 3.36 10.29 13.39
C ILE A 117 4.20 10.49 12.12
N GLY A 118 3.59 10.28 10.95
CA GLY A 118 4.29 10.32 9.68
C GLY A 118 4.05 11.58 8.85
N GLN A 119 3.30 12.57 9.35
CA GLN A 119 2.93 13.74 8.55
C GLN A 119 4.15 14.47 7.97
N ARG A 120 5.30 14.47 8.67
CA ARG A 120 6.54 15.07 8.14
C ARG A 120 7.01 14.43 6.84
N TYR A 121 6.75 13.13 6.64
CA TYR A 121 7.09 12.40 5.42
C TYR A 121 5.99 12.60 4.38
N THR A 122 4.73 12.56 4.80
CA THR A 122 3.59 12.82 3.92
C THR A 122 3.67 14.20 3.28
N LYS A 123 4.03 15.24 4.03
CA LYS A 123 4.27 16.61 3.52
C LYS A 123 5.34 16.70 2.44
N GLN A 124 6.33 15.80 2.47
CA GLN A 124 7.39 15.78 1.45
C GLN A 124 6.87 15.25 0.11
N VAL A 125 5.82 14.43 0.14
CA VAL A 125 5.20 13.85 -1.06
C VAL A 125 4.15 14.79 -1.66
N THR A 126 3.41 15.53 -0.83
CA THR A 126 2.26 16.33 -1.29
C THR A 126 2.55 17.81 -1.53
N GLU A 127 3.78 18.26 -1.25
CA GLU A 127 4.29 19.65 -1.38
C GLU A 127 3.58 20.73 -0.52
N ASP A 128 2.27 20.64 -0.28
CA ASP A 128 1.45 21.61 0.44
C ASP A 128 1.02 21.17 1.86
N GLY A 129 1.19 19.88 2.18
CA GLY A 129 0.75 19.29 3.45
C GLY A 129 -0.77 19.35 3.71
N GLY A 130 -1.58 19.58 2.68
CA GLY A 130 -3.04 19.70 2.77
C GLY A 130 -3.76 18.39 3.04
N ILE A 131 -3.08 17.26 2.89
CA ILE A 131 -3.61 15.92 3.19
C ILE A 131 -2.65 15.13 4.08
N ALA A 132 -3.20 14.16 4.80
CA ALA A 132 -2.45 13.23 5.64
C ALA A 132 -2.70 11.78 5.21
N MET A 133 -1.88 10.85 5.69
CA MET A 133 -2.01 9.43 5.36
C MET A 133 -2.93 8.72 6.35
N GLY A 134 -4.10 8.33 5.87
CA GLY A 134 -5.13 7.60 6.61
C GLY A 134 -5.13 6.11 6.28
N HIS A 135 -4.07 5.39 6.64
CA HIS A 135 -3.99 3.94 6.42
C HIS A 135 -3.29 3.30 7.62
N PHE A 136 -3.90 2.31 8.29
CA PHE A 136 -3.35 1.80 9.56
C PHE A 136 -2.05 1.01 9.43
N GLY A 137 -1.72 0.56 8.21
CA GLY A 137 -0.38 0.04 7.87
C GLY A 137 0.70 1.12 7.65
N SER A 138 0.40 2.40 7.90
CA SER A 138 1.28 3.52 7.55
C SER A 138 2.62 3.52 8.27
N LEU A 139 2.73 2.86 9.42
CA LEU A 139 3.98 2.72 10.14
C LEU A 139 5.07 2.06 9.27
N GLY A 140 4.70 1.06 8.46
CA GLY A 140 5.63 0.43 7.51
C GLY A 140 6.14 1.42 6.44
N TYR A 141 5.25 2.27 5.94
CA TYR A 141 5.63 3.35 5.00
C TYR A 141 6.56 4.36 5.68
N TYR A 142 6.30 4.72 6.94
CA TYR A 142 7.12 5.68 7.68
C TYR A 142 8.50 5.13 8.04
N ILE A 143 8.59 3.85 8.40
CA ILE A 143 9.88 3.16 8.60
C ILE A 143 10.66 3.14 7.28
N SER A 144 10.00 2.78 6.18
CA SER A 144 10.62 2.78 4.84
C SER A 144 11.11 4.17 4.46
N ALA A 145 10.31 5.21 4.68
CA ALA A 145 10.69 6.61 4.46
C ALA A 145 11.86 7.05 5.34
N TRP A 146 11.91 6.60 6.60
CA TRP A 146 13.03 6.88 7.50
C TRP A 146 14.33 6.21 7.02
N ILE A 147 14.28 4.94 6.62
CA ILE A 147 15.44 4.24 6.03
C ILE A 147 15.89 4.96 4.76
N ALA A 148 14.95 5.24 3.85
CA ALA A 148 15.24 5.94 2.60
C ALA A 148 15.82 7.35 2.83
N SER A 149 15.43 8.06 3.89
CA SER A 149 16.02 9.37 4.22
C SER A 149 17.49 9.29 4.63
N LYS A 150 17.98 8.10 5.01
CA LYS A 150 19.37 7.86 5.39
C LYS A 150 20.20 7.20 4.29
N THR A 151 19.59 6.35 3.47
CA THR A 151 20.30 5.54 2.47
C THR A 151 20.00 5.96 1.02
N GLY A 152 18.92 6.68 0.79
CA GLY A 152 18.42 7.04 -0.53
C GLY A 152 19.16 8.22 -1.16
N ASN A 153 19.28 8.18 -2.48
CA ASN A 153 19.72 9.34 -3.26
C ASN A 153 18.51 10.05 -3.88
N PRO A 154 18.20 11.27 -3.43
CA PRO A 154 17.26 12.20 -4.04
C PRO A 154 17.21 12.26 -5.57
N ALA A 155 18.39 12.19 -6.19
CA ALA A 155 18.56 12.40 -7.62
C ALA A 155 18.18 11.17 -8.45
N ASN A 156 18.00 10.00 -7.82
CA ASN A 156 17.64 8.75 -8.45
C ASN A 156 16.31 8.24 -7.89
N SER A 157 15.26 9.05 -8.00
CA SER A 157 13.92 8.65 -7.56
C SER A 157 13.26 7.77 -8.63
N PHE A 158 12.72 6.61 -8.22
CA PHE A 158 11.88 5.78 -9.09
C PHE A 158 10.61 6.53 -9.55
N ALA A 159 10.20 7.56 -8.81
CA ALA A 159 9.06 8.40 -9.19
C ALA A 159 9.30 9.26 -10.44
N ASP A 160 10.56 9.45 -10.84
CA ASP A 160 10.95 10.10 -12.09
C ASP A 160 10.98 9.13 -13.29
N THR A 161 10.76 7.83 -13.03
CA THR A 161 10.71 6.80 -14.07
C THR A 161 9.32 6.74 -14.67
N GLU A 162 9.20 7.07 -15.96
CA GLU A 162 7.95 6.90 -16.68
C GLU A 162 7.66 5.41 -16.91
N ILE A 163 6.69 4.89 -16.16
CA ILE A 163 6.13 3.55 -16.45
C ILE A 163 5.42 3.64 -17.80
N SER A 164 5.87 2.84 -18.77
CA SER A 164 5.26 2.78 -20.10
C SER A 164 3.75 2.52 -20.00
N GLU A 165 2.95 3.22 -20.81
CA GLU A 165 1.49 3.05 -20.87
C GLU A 165 1.05 1.60 -21.11
N LYS A 166 1.90 0.78 -21.75
CA LYS A 166 1.67 -0.66 -21.95
C LYS A 166 1.44 -1.43 -20.64
N TRP A 167 2.05 -0.97 -19.54
CA TRP A 167 1.91 -1.55 -18.21
C TRP A 167 0.85 -0.86 -17.35
N GLY A 168 0.10 0.09 -17.93
CA GLY A 168 -0.91 0.87 -17.22
C GLY A 168 -2.01 0.01 -16.60
N PHE A 169 -2.33 -1.15 -17.20
CA PHE A 169 -3.31 -2.09 -16.66
C PHE A 169 -2.95 -2.65 -15.28
N LEU A 170 -1.65 -2.68 -14.91
CA LEU A 170 -1.20 -3.10 -13.58
C LEU A 170 -1.58 -2.12 -12.46
N ARG A 171 -2.10 -0.94 -12.81
CA ARG A 171 -2.69 0.00 -11.85
C ARG A 171 -4.08 -0.44 -11.39
N ASP A 172 -4.76 -1.31 -12.14
CA ASP A 172 -6.03 -1.88 -11.70
C ASP A 172 -5.76 -2.94 -10.63
N THR A 173 -6.23 -2.69 -9.41
CA THR A 173 -6.03 -3.58 -8.26
C THR A 173 -6.63 -4.96 -8.49
N THR A 174 -7.74 -5.07 -9.21
CA THR A 174 -8.39 -6.36 -9.52
C THR A 174 -7.51 -7.17 -10.46
N VAL A 175 -7.01 -6.54 -11.54
CA VAL A 175 -6.14 -7.22 -12.51
C VAL A 175 -4.83 -7.65 -11.86
N THR A 176 -4.18 -6.75 -11.11
CA THR A 176 -2.93 -7.06 -10.42
C THR A 176 -3.11 -8.15 -9.36
N THR A 177 -4.20 -8.12 -8.59
CA THR A 177 -4.52 -9.19 -7.62
C THR A 177 -4.68 -10.54 -8.32
N GLY A 178 -5.39 -10.58 -9.46
CA GLY A 178 -5.57 -11.81 -10.24
C GLY A 178 -4.26 -12.38 -10.74
N ILE A 179 -3.37 -11.54 -11.26
CA ILE A 179 -2.04 -11.95 -11.75
C ILE A 179 -1.18 -12.48 -10.60
N VAL A 180 -1.12 -11.76 -9.48
CA VAL A 180 -0.31 -12.18 -8.33
C VAL A 180 -0.82 -13.50 -7.75
N MET A 181 -2.14 -13.65 -7.62
CA MET A 181 -2.72 -14.90 -7.12
C MET A 181 -2.53 -16.05 -8.09
N PHE A 182 -2.62 -15.83 -9.40
CA PHE A 182 -2.26 -16.84 -10.39
C PHE A 182 -0.82 -17.32 -10.18
N VAL A 183 0.15 -16.41 -10.03
CA VAL A 183 1.56 -16.77 -9.82
C VAL A 183 1.73 -17.58 -8.54
N ILE A 184 1.12 -17.16 -7.44
CA ILE A 184 1.17 -17.87 -6.16
C ILE A 184 0.58 -19.27 -6.31
N TYR A 185 -0.63 -19.39 -6.88
CA TYR A 185 -1.27 -20.67 -7.13
C TYR A 185 -0.43 -21.58 -8.00
N PHE A 186 0.11 -21.05 -9.10
CA PHE A 186 0.90 -21.82 -10.05
C PHE A 186 2.18 -22.36 -9.41
N VAL A 187 2.92 -21.53 -8.68
CA VAL A 187 4.15 -21.94 -7.99
C VAL A 187 3.85 -22.96 -6.89
N CYS A 188 2.85 -22.70 -6.04
CA CYS A 188 2.50 -23.62 -4.96
C CYS A 188 2.01 -24.96 -5.50
N SER A 189 1.18 -24.93 -6.56
CA SER A 189 0.67 -26.13 -7.22
C SER A 189 1.78 -26.95 -7.87
N ALA A 190 2.79 -26.28 -8.45
CA ALA A 190 3.96 -26.95 -9.02
C ALA A 190 4.80 -27.66 -7.95
N VAL A 191 4.94 -27.06 -6.76
CA VAL A 191 5.68 -27.66 -5.64
C VAL A 191 4.90 -28.80 -4.98
N ALA A 192 3.58 -28.67 -4.81
CA ALA A 192 2.72 -29.72 -4.27
C ALA A 192 2.65 -30.97 -5.16
N GLY A 193 2.92 -30.81 -6.46
CA GLY A 193 2.97 -31.90 -7.42
C GLY A 193 1.60 -32.29 -7.97
N THR A 194 1.62 -32.94 -9.14
CA THR A 194 0.41 -33.31 -9.89
C THR A 194 -0.42 -34.40 -9.21
N GLU A 195 0.20 -35.24 -8.39
CA GLU A 195 -0.49 -36.27 -7.60
C GLU A 195 -1.44 -35.64 -6.58
N TYR A 196 -0.97 -34.65 -5.82
CA TYR A 196 -1.83 -33.91 -4.90
C TYR A 196 -2.92 -33.14 -5.64
N LEU A 197 -2.59 -32.44 -6.73
CA LEU A 197 -3.59 -31.66 -7.47
C LEU A 197 -4.76 -32.51 -7.99
N ARG A 198 -4.49 -33.76 -8.41
CA ARG A 198 -5.55 -34.70 -8.85
C ARG A 198 -6.54 -35.06 -7.74
N THR A 199 -6.19 -34.83 -6.46
CA THR A 199 -7.12 -35.06 -5.34
C THR A 199 -8.11 -33.91 -5.15
N ILE A 200 -7.79 -32.71 -5.66
CA ILE A 200 -8.58 -31.48 -5.46
C ILE A 200 -9.23 -30.97 -6.75
N THR A 201 -8.72 -31.36 -7.92
CA THR A 201 -9.27 -30.95 -9.21
C THR A 201 -8.91 -31.92 -10.34
N ASP A 202 -9.86 -32.12 -11.26
CA ASP A 202 -9.62 -32.83 -12.53
C ASP A 202 -9.03 -31.91 -13.61
N GLN A 203 -8.90 -30.61 -13.32
CA GLN A 203 -8.40 -29.63 -14.27
C GLN A 203 -6.88 -29.69 -14.38
N ASN A 204 -6.35 -29.26 -15.54
CA ASN A 204 -4.92 -29.03 -15.68
C ASN A 204 -4.45 -27.95 -14.69
N MET A 205 -3.29 -28.16 -14.05
CA MET A 205 -2.67 -27.25 -13.09
C MET A 205 -2.68 -25.78 -13.54
N LEU A 206 -2.34 -25.52 -14.81
CA LEU A 206 -2.29 -24.16 -15.34
C LEU A 206 -3.68 -23.52 -15.36
N ILE A 207 -4.68 -24.24 -15.88
CA ILE A 207 -6.07 -23.77 -15.97
C ILE A 207 -6.63 -23.55 -14.56
N PHE A 208 -6.43 -24.52 -13.67
CA PHE A 208 -6.84 -24.42 -12.27
C PHE A 208 -6.25 -23.17 -11.61
N SER A 209 -4.94 -22.94 -11.76
CA SER A 209 -4.26 -21.79 -11.15
C SER A 209 -4.74 -20.45 -11.70
N ILE A 210 -5.03 -20.37 -13.01
CA ILE A 210 -5.57 -19.16 -13.63
C ILE A 210 -7.00 -18.89 -13.11
N LEU A 211 -7.86 -19.90 -13.15
CA LEU A 211 -9.27 -19.75 -12.76
C LEU A 211 -9.40 -19.39 -11.28
N THR A 212 -8.70 -20.09 -10.40
CA THR A 212 -8.72 -19.81 -8.95
C THR A 212 -8.12 -18.44 -8.61
N GLY A 213 -7.01 -18.06 -9.24
CA GLY A 213 -6.40 -16.74 -9.07
C GLY A 213 -7.33 -15.60 -9.52
N LEU A 214 -8.00 -15.75 -10.67
CA LEU A 214 -8.96 -14.76 -11.16
C LEU A 214 -10.24 -14.72 -10.30
N GLN A 215 -10.77 -15.87 -9.89
CA GLN A 215 -11.94 -15.93 -9.01
C GLN A 215 -11.68 -15.29 -7.65
N PHE A 216 -10.48 -15.49 -7.08
CA PHE A 216 -10.08 -14.76 -5.89
C PHE A 216 -10.14 -13.25 -6.09
N ALA A 217 -9.58 -12.74 -7.20
CA ALA A 217 -9.61 -11.31 -7.50
C ALA A 217 -11.04 -10.77 -7.66
N VAL A 218 -11.93 -11.54 -8.29
CA VAL A 218 -13.37 -11.22 -8.37
C VAL A 218 -14.00 -11.16 -6.97
N GLY A 219 -13.71 -12.13 -6.10
CA GLY A 219 -14.18 -12.13 -4.71
C GLY A 219 -13.76 -10.87 -3.95
N VAL A 220 -12.49 -10.48 -4.07
CA VAL A 220 -11.93 -9.25 -3.49
C VAL A 220 -12.63 -8.00 -4.05
N ALA A 221 -12.84 -7.93 -5.36
CA ALA A 221 -13.55 -6.82 -6.00
C ALA A 221 -15.01 -6.69 -5.49
N ILE A 222 -15.72 -7.81 -5.31
CA ILE A 222 -17.08 -7.83 -4.76
C ILE A 222 -17.09 -7.30 -3.31
N VAL A 223 -16.12 -7.71 -2.48
CA VAL A 223 -15.99 -7.20 -1.11
C VAL A 223 -15.74 -5.69 -1.13
N TYR A 224 -14.78 -5.21 -1.92
CA TYR A 224 -14.48 -3.78 -1.99
C TYR A 224 -15.68 -2.94 -2.46
N ASN A 225 -16.43 -3.42 -3.46
CA ASN A 225 -17.66 -2.75 -3.89
C ASN A 225 -18.71 -2.72 -2.77
N GLY A 226 -18.84 -3.81 -2.00
CA GLY A 226 -19.72 -3.85 -0.83
C GLY A 226 -19.31 -2.87 0.26
N VAL A 227 -18.01 -2.78 0.57
CA VAL A 227 -17.49 -1.81 1.55
C VAL A 227 -17.71 -0.37 1.08
N ARG A 228 -17.43 -0.08 -0.20
CA ARG A 228 -17.66 1.24 -0.79
C ARG A 228 -19.12 1.66 -0.75
N LEU A 229 -20.05 0.73 -0.97
CA LEU A 229 -21.48 1.01 -0.89
C LEU A 229 -21.90 1.45 0.51
N ILE A 230 -21.43 0.77 1.56
CA ILE A 230 -21.75 1.13 2.96
C ILE A 230 -21.13 2.49 3.33
N LEU A 231 -19.92 2.76 2.84
CA LEU A 231 -19.16 3.96 3.21
C LEU A 231 -19.44 5.17 2.32
N GLY A 232 -20.09 4.98 1.17
CA GLY A 232 -20.33 6.00 0.16
C GLY A 232 -21.09 7.21 0.69
N ASP A 233 -22.03 6.98 1.61
CA ASP A 233 -22.80 8.04 2.26
C ASP A 233 -22.18 8.49 3.59
N LEU A 234 -21.54 7.55 4.29
CA LEU A 234 -21.01 7.78 5.64
C LEU A 234 -19.76 8.68 5.63
N VAL A 235 -18.81 8.45 4.71
CA VAL A 235 -17.57 9.24 4.65
C VAL A 235 -17.82 10.70 4.25
N PRO A 236 -18.61 11.03 3.22
CA PRO A 236 -18.91 12.42 2.89
C PRO A 236 -19.71 13.15 3.96
N ALA A 237 -20.67 12.48 4.62
CA ALA A 237 -21.42 13.07 5.72
C ALA A 237 -20.48 13.49 6.87
N PHE A 238 -19.55 12.62 7.21
CA PHE A 238 -18.51 12.84 8.20
C PHE A 238 -17.50 13.93 7.81
N GLN A 239 -17.10 13.97 6.54
CA GLN A 239 -16.26 15.04 6.01
C GLN A 239 -16.95 16.40 6.12
N GLY A 240 -18.23 16.50 5.74
CA GLY A 240 -19.02 17.73 5.83
C GLY A 240 -19.15 18.25 7.27
N ILE A 241 -19.38 17.36 8.24
CA ILE A 241 -19.40 17.73 9.67
C ILE A 241 -18.02 18.21 10.12
N SER A 242 -16.95 17.50 9.76
CA SER A 242 -15.60 17.82 10.21
C SER A 242 -15.12 19.20 9.74
N GLN A 243 -15.42 19.56 8.48
CA GLN A 243 -15.03 20.86 7.90
C GLN A 243 -15.75 22.03 8.56
N LYS A 244 -17.00 21.85 8.99
CA LYS A 244 -17.76 22.89 9.68
C LYS A 244 -17.38 23.02 11.15
N LEU A 245 -17.09 21.91 11.81
CA LEU A 245 -16.89 21.85 13.27
C LEU A 245 -15.44 22.13 13.69
N ILE A 246 -14.47 21.73 12.85
CA ILE A 246 -13.05 21.75 13.18
C ILE A 246 -12.32 22.65 12.18
N PRO A 247 -12.01 23.90 12.55
CA PRO A 247 -11.18 24.77 11.73
C PRO A 247 -9.79 24.14 11.56
N ASP A 248 -9.22 24.30 10.37
CA ASP A 248 -7.90 23.78 9.98
C ASP A 248 -7.75 22.24 10.10
N SER A 249 -8.85 21.51 9.92
CA SER A 249 -8.80 20.05 9.85
C SER A 249 -8.03 19.57 8.62
N ILE A 250 -7.15 18.59 8.83
CA ILE A 250 -6.35 17.95 7.79
C ILE A 250 -7.00 16.59 7.48
N PRO A 251 -7.53 16.38 6.26
CA PRO A 251 -8.09 15.10 5.87
C PRO A 251 -6.99 14.05 5.74
N ALA A 252 -7.12 12.94 6.48
CA ALA A 252 -6.30 11.76 6.32
C ALA A 252 -6.98 10.79 5.35
N VAL A 253 -6.33 10.57 4.21
CA VAL A 253 -6.87 9.86 3.04
C VAL A 253 -6.06 8.61 2.73
N ASP A 254 -6.64 7.74 1.89
CA ASP A 254 -6.04 6.46 1.55
C ASP A 254 -4.66 6.59 0.87
N CYS A 255 -3.83 5.55 1.04
CA CYS A 255 -2.50 5.47 0.43
C CYS A 255 -2.53 5.59 -1.11
N ALA A 256 -3.59 5.15 -1.78
CA ALA A 256 -3.71 5.22 -3.23
C ALA A 256 -3.68 6.65 -3.78
N VAL A 257 -4.15 7.63 -3.00
CA VAL A 257 -4.08 9.06 -3.36
C VAL A 257 -2.63 9.52 -3.51
N PHE A 258 -1.69 8.90 -2.77
CA PHE A 258 -0.29 9.26 -2.84
C PHE A 258 0.39 8.75 -4.12
N PHE A 259 -0.18 7.75 -4.81
CA PHE A 259 0.37 7.22 -6.06
C PHE A 259 0.13 8.15 -7.26
N THR A 260 -0.81 9.09 -7.15
CA THR A 260 -1.07 10.08 -8.21
C THR A 260 -0.14 11.28 -8.14
N PHE A 261 0.56 11.47 -7.01
CA PHE A 261 1.59 12.51 -6.90
C PHE A 261 2.81 12.06 -7.71
N LYS A 262 2.93 12.58 -8.93
CA LYS A 262 4.23 12.65 -9.61
C LYS A 262 5.03 13.77 -8.96
N PRO A 263 6.32 13.60 -8.61
CA PRO A 263 7.20 14.74 -8.34
C PRO A 263 7.53 15.47 -9.66
N ASN A 264 6.51 15.86 -10.42
CA ASN A 264 6.70 16.62 -11.64
C ASN A 264 6.87 18.10 -11.29
N GLY A 265 8.12 18.58 -11.36
CA GLY A 265 8.41 19.97 -11.69
C GLY A 265 8.42 21.00 -10.54
N GLY A 266 8.05 20.65 -9.32
CA GLY A 266 8.23 21.49 -8.11
C GLY A 266 9.43 21.06 -7.24
N GLY A 267 9.78 19.77 -7.31
CA GLY A 267 10.83 19.12 -6.51
C GLY A 267 12.26 19.62 -6.69
N ARG A 268 12.56 20.48 -7.69
CA ARG A 268 13.88 21.14 -7.78
C ARG A 268 14.12 22.11 -6.62
N ARG A 269 13.06 22.64 -5.99
CA ARG A 269 13.17 23.49 -4.79
C ARG A 269 13.30 22.68 -3.50
N PHE A 270 12.89 21.40 -3.53
CA PHE A 270 12.84 20.49 -2.40
C PHE A 270 14.24 20.14 -1.84
N TYR A 271 15.25 20.06 -2.70
CA TYR A 271 16.65 19.84 -2.27
C TYR A 271 17.47 21.12 -2.08
N GLN A 272 17.15 22.22 -2.78
CA GLN A 272 17.87 23.49 -2.60
C GLN A 272 17.52 24.24 -1.31
N LEU A 273 16.30 24.08 -0.78
CA LEU A 273 15.90 24.76 0.48
C LEU A 273 16.45 24.08 1.74
N LEU A 274 16.77 22.78 1.68
CA LEU A 274 17.39 22.06 2.80
C LEU A 274 18.88 22.36 2.99
N TYR A 275 19.55 23.02 2.03
CA TYR A 275 20.91 23.54 2.21
C TYR A 275 20.96 24.97 2.79
N ARG A 276 19.86 25.73 2.72
CA ARG A 276 19.86 27.16 3.11
C ARG A 276 19.59 27.42 4.59
N ARG A 277 19.36 26.37 5.39
CA ARG A 277 19.16 26.46 6.85
C ARG A 277 20.25 25.79 7.70
N SER A 278 21.24 25.12 7.09
CA SER A 278 22.46 24.66 7.79
C SER A 278 23.66 25.61 7.61
N GLY A 279 23.56 26.59 6.71
CA GLY A 279 24.64 27.55 6.41
C GLY A 279 24.47 28.94 7.01
N ARG A 280 23.41 29.20 7.80
CA ARG A 280 23.17 30.51 8.42
C ARG A 280 23.64 30.59 9.88
N ASP A 281 23.76 29.45 10.56
CA ASP A 281 24.27 29.39 11.94
C ASP A 281 25.79 29.13 12.00
N ALA A 282 26.40 28.72 10.87
CA ALA A 282 27.86 28.55 10.76
C ALA A 282 28.61 29.86 10.39
N ALA A 283 27.90 30.94 10.08
CA ALA A 283 28.49 32.23 9.70
C ALA A 283 28.64 33.23 10.86
N ALA A 284 28.22 32.88 12.08
CA ALA A 284 28.25 33.78 13.25
C ALA A 284 29.13 33.29 14.42
N GLY A 285 29.95 32.24 14.22
CA GLY A 285 30.68 31.59 15.31
C GLY A 285 32.17 31.38 15.04
N ARG A 286 32.95 32.46 15.18
CA ARG A 286 34.36 32.51 15.63
C ARG A 286 35.38 31.55 14.99
N LEU A 287 36.25 32.18 14.21
CA LEU A 287 37.70 31.95 14.19
C LEU A 287 38.26 31.70 15.60
N ARG A 288 38.93 30.56 15.83
CA ARG A 288 40.28 30.46 16.43
C ARG A 288 40.67 29.02 16.79
N HIS A 289 41.83 28.63 16.24
CA HIS A 289 42.84 27.69 16.73
C HIS A 289 42.57 26.17 16.81
N GLY A 290 43.52 25.44 16.20
CA GLY A 290 44.29 24.41 16.91
C GLY A 290 44.10 23.00 16.38
N ALA A 291 45.13 22.49 15.70
CA ALA A 291 45.22 21.16 15.14
C ALA A 291 45.15 20.03 16.18
N ASP A 292 44.53 18.90 15.82
CA ASP A 292 45.22 17.59 15.82
C ASP A 292 44.46 16.60 14.91
N HIS A 293 45.19 16.02 13.95
CA HIS A 293 44.72 15.03 12.99
C HIS A 293 45.49 13.73 13.26
N SER A 294 44.84 12.67 13.75
CA SER A 294 45.33 11.30 13.56
C SER A 294 44.32 10.25 14.06
N ARG A 295 43.16 10.09 13.40
CA ARG A 295 42.34 8.84 13.43
C ARG A 295 41.44 8.73 12.19
N TYR A 296 42.01 8.37 11.04
CA TYR A 296 41.25 7.81 9.91
C TYR A 296 42.09 6.76 9.20
N GLY A 297 41.86 5.50 9.54
CA GLY A 297 42.43 4.33 8.86
C GLY A 297 41.41 3.21 8.85
N ALA A 298 40.61 3.13 7.78
CA ALA A 298 39.94 1.93 7.25
C ALA A 298 38.96 2.28 6.11
N ALA A 299 39.38 3.08 5.12
CA ALA A 299 38.55 3.44 3.95
C ALA A 299 39.27 3.23 2.61
N PHE A 300 40.20 2.27 2.52
CA PHE A 300 41.03 2.07 1.32
C PHE A 300 40.98 0.68 0.66
N LEU A 301 40.02 -0.19 1.00
CA LEU A 301 39.99 -1.56 0.44
C LEU A 301 38.69 -1.99 -0.24
N LEU A 302 37.85 -1.07 -0.73
CA LEU A 302 36.66 -1.46 -1.52
C LEU A 302 36.42 -0.61 -2.78
N ARG A 303 37.49 -0.15 -3.43
CA ARG A 303 37.41 0.61 -4.69
C ARG A 303 38.02 -0.10 -5.91
N ARG A 304 38.51 -1.34 -5.75
CA ARG A 304 39.25 -2.03 -6.82
C ARG A 304 38.51 -3.16 -7.55
N ASP A 305 37.39 -3.69 -7.03
CA ASP A 305 36.73 -4.86 -7.64
C ASP A 305 35.34 -4.66 -8.26
N LEU A 306 34.75 -3.45 -8.20
CA LEU A 306 33.43 -3.18 -8.83
C LEU A 306 33.49 -2.64 -10.27
N ARG A 307 34.69 -2.57 -10.89
CA ARG A 307 34.83 -2.26 -12.33
C ARG A 307 34.80 -3.49 -13.24
N ARG A 308 34.66 -4.70 -12.70
CA ARG A 308 34.60 -5.96 -13.48
C ARG A 308 33.19 -6.50 -13.73
N PHE A 309 32.15 -5.82 -13.27
CA PHE A 309 30.75 -6.22 -13.50
C PHE A 309 29.90 -5.05 -14.03
N SER A 310 30.26 -4.51 -15.19
CA SER A 310 29.37 -3.67 -15.99
C SER A 310 28.89 -4.42 -17.25
N PRO A 311 27.60 -4.30 -17.66
CA PRO A 311 27.00 -5.06 -18.77
C PRO A 311 27.56 -4.73 -20.16
N THR A 312 28.51 -3.80 -20.26
CA THR A 312 29.11 -3.33 -21.51
C THR A 312 30.29 -4.18 -22.00
N SER A 313 30.75 -5.17 -21.22
CA SER A 313 31.89 -6.04 -21.57
C SER A 313 31.51 -7.36 -22.26
N TRP A 314 30.22 -7.64 -22.45
CA TRP A 314 29.73 -8.84 -23.16
C TRP A 314 29.26 -8.58 -24.60
N ALA A 315 29.26 -7.33 -25.07
CA ALA A 315 28.76 -6.97 -26.40
C ALA A 315 29.86 -6.86 -27.49
N ALA A 316 31.09 -7.26 -27.20
CA ALA A 316 32.23 -7.16 -28.12
C ALA A 316 33.01 -8.47 -28.23
N SER A 317 32.32 -9.56 -28.63
CA SER A 317 32.95 -10.77 -29.17
C SER A 317 31.86 -11.65 -29.78
N GLY A 318 31.58 -11.45 -31.07
CA GLY A 318 30.58 -12.25 -31.77
C GLY A 318 30.02 -11.60 -33.03
N ALA A 319 30.88 -11.00 -33.86
CA ALA A 319 30.51 -10.67 -35.22
C ALA A 319 30.81 -11.88 -36.11
N ALA A 320 29.76 -12.59 -36.54
CA ALA A 320 29.83 -13.50 -37.69
C ALA A 320 28.49 -13.44 -38.43
N SER A 321 28.50 -12.71 -39.56
CA SER A 321 27.73 -12.90 -40.80
C SER A 321 26.25 -13.31 -40.74
N LEU A 322 25.36 -12.44 -41.25
CA LEU A 322 24.40 -12.71 -42.36
C LEU A 322 23.44 -11.50 -42.54
N PRO A 323 22.84 -11.27 -43.74
CA PRO A 323 22.59 -9.93 -44.27
C PRO A 323 21.17 -9.40 -44.05
N ARG A 324 21.08 -8.07 -44.11
CA ARG A 324 19.86 -7.26 -44.17
C ARG A 324 19.07 -7.55 -45.46
N SER A 325 17.79 -7.87 -45.32
CA SER A 325 16.78 -7.55 -46.34
C SER A 325 15.44 -7.27 -45.68
N LEU A 326 14.78 -6.20 -46.15
CA LEU A 326 13.37 -5.81 -45.95
C LEU A 326 13.07 -4.88 -44.76
N ALA A 327 13.37 -3.60 -45.02
CA ALA A 327 12.59 -2.46 -44.54
C ALA A 327 11.32 -2.26 -45.39
N ALA A 328 10.37 -1.50 -44.83
CA ALA A 328 9.08 -1.05 -45.37
C ALA A 328 7.92 -2.07 -45.23
N SER A 329 6.75 -1.73 -44.69
CA SER A 329 5.96 -0.54 -45.01
C SER A 329 4.94 -0.19 -43.91
N SER A 330 4.69 1.10 -43.80
CA SER A 330 3.66 1.78 -43.01
C SER A 330 2.30 1.80 -43.71
N SER A 331 1.19 1.71 -42.96
CA SER A 331 -0.06 2.37 -43.35
C SER A 331 -0.81 2.97 -42.14
N PRO A 332 -1.29 4.22 -42.22
CA PRO A 332 -2.07 4.87 -41.16
C PRO A 332 -3.54 5.01 -41.57
N SER A 333 -4.42 4.10 -41.12
CA SER A 333 -5.85 4.20 -41.45
C SER A 333 -6.81 3.62 -40.39
N CYS A 334 -6.47 3.71 -39.09
CA CYS A 334 -7.41 3.28 -38.04
C CYS A 334 -7.30 4.11 -36.75
N ARG A 335 -7.43 5.44 -36.84
CA ARG A 335 -7.44 6.37 -35.68
C ARG A 335 -8.70 7.22 -35.54
N ARG A 336 -9.85 6.75 -36.02
CA ARG A 336 -11.14 7.45 -35.80
C ARG A 336 -12.26 6.47 -35.49
N CYS A 337 -12.33 5.97 -34.26
CA CYS A 337 -13.56 5.34 -33.75
C CYS A 337 -13.71 5.26 -32.22
N CYS A 338 -12.92 5.97 -31.41
CA CYS A 338 -13.10 5.95 -29.96
C CYS A 338 -13.28 7.37 -29.40
N TYR A 339 -14.48 7.92 -29.58
CA TYR A 339 -15.07 8.95 -28.72
C TYR A 339 -16.59 8.86 -28.88
N ARG A 340 -17.23 7.98 -28.10
CA ARG A 340 -18.61 8.07 -27.60
C ARG A 340 -18.98 6.78 -26.85
N LEU A 341 -19.51 6.98 -25.65
CA LEU A 341 -20.03 6.03 -24.65
C LEU A 341 -18.97 5.44 -23.71
#